data_AF-A0A257VTL5-F1
#
_entry.id   AF-A0A257VTL5-F1
#
_cell.length_a   1.000
_cell.length_b   1.000
_cell.length_c   1.000
_cell.angle_alpha   90.00
_cell.angle_beta   90.00
_cell.angle_gamma   90.00
#
_symmetry.space_group_name_H-M   'P 1'
#
loop_
_entity.id
_entity.type
_entity.pdbx_description
1 polymer ?
#
loop_
_entity_poly.entity_id
_entity_poly.type
_entity_poly.pdbx_seq_one_letter_code
_entity_poly.pdbx_strand_id
1 'polypeptide(L)'
;GHLTEDPQTAVELCQAVPGLGLTLDVSHYLCGKYASRGHDVVYPYVYHVHLRDTSPTQLQVPIGLGEVDYARIISQLKRFNFGRVMSIELLPELLGDLDRGLELRKIRMLMETLL
;
A
#
# COMPACT_ATOMS: atom_id res chain seq x y z
N GLY A 1 -0.12 12.92 10.74
CA GLY A 1 0.27 14.01 9.82
C GLY A 1 -0.33 13.70 8.47
N HIS A 2 -0.93 14.69 7.81
CA HIS A 2 -1.74 14.49 6.59
C HIS A 2 -1.05 15.04 5.32
N LEU A 3 0.23 15.40 5.39
CA LEU A 3 0.88 16.13 4.30
C LEU A 3 1.10 15.28 3.04
N THR A 4 1.40 14.00 3.21
CA THR A 4 1.67 13.06 2.10
C THR A 4 0.42 12.28 1.67
N GLU A 5 -0.78 12.71 2.08
CA GLU A 5 -2.03 12.07 1.66
C GLU A 5 -2.39 12.43 0.20
N ASP A 6 -1.80 13.52 -0.35
CA ASP A 6 -1.77 13.83 -1.77
C ASP A 6 -0.49 13.24 -2.40
N PRO A 7 -0.59 12.32 -3.38
CA PRO A 7 0.57 11.72 -4.04
C PRO A 7 1.58 12.72 -4.61
N GLN A 8 1.09 13.86 -5.13
CA GLN A 8 1.94 14.87 -5.73
C GLN A 8 2.81 15.58 -4.67
N THR A 9 2.21 15.93 -3.53
CA THR A 9 2.93 16.53 -2.40
C THR A 9 3.95 15.55 -1.82
N ALA A 10 3.64 14.25 -1.77
CA ALA A 10 4.60 13.23 -1.34
C ALA A 10 5.84 13.20 -2.25
N VAL A 11 5.66 13.29 -3.57
CA VAL A 11 6.75 13.36 -4.55
C VAL A 11 7.58 14.63 -4.40
N GLU A 12 6.93 15.79 -4.25
CA GLU A 12 7.61 17.08 -4.06
C GLU A 12 8.54 17.07 -2.83
N LEU A 13 8.11 16.43 -1.74
CA LEU A 13 8.94 16.27 -0.55
C LEU A 13 10.16 15.39 -0.81
N CYS A 14 9.99 14.26 -1.51
CA CYS A 14 11.11 13.40 -1.90
C CYS A 14 12.10 14.10 -2.84
N GLN A 15 11.62 14.98 -3.71
CA GLN A 15 12.47 15.78 -4.59
C GLN A 15 13.21 16.89 -3.83
N ALA A 16 12.57 17.49 -2.82
CA ALA A 16 13.17 18.54 -2.00
C ALA A 16 14.28 18.02 -1.06
N VAL A 17 14.23 16.74 -0.66
CA VAL A 17 15.18 16.15 0.28
C VAL A 17 15.86 14.93 -0.35
N PRO A 18 17.10 15.08 -0.87
CA PRO A 18 17.85 13.97 -1.45
C PRO A 18 17.99 12.79 -0.48
N GLY A 19 17.61 11.60 -0.94
CA GLY A 19 17.64 10.37 -0.14
C GLY A 19 16.39 10.10 0.71
N LEU A 20 15.41 11.03 0.72
CA LEU A 20 14.11 10.77 1.31
C LEU A 20 13.30 9.81 0.43
N GLY A 21 12.77 8.75 1.03
CA GLY A 21 11.90 7.78 0.38
C GLY A 21 10.56 7.64 1.10
N LEU A 22 9.62 6.97 0.43
CA LEU A 22 8.26 6.74 0.91
C LEU A 22 8.10 5.30 1.38
N THR A 23 7.35 5.12 2.47
CA THR A 23 6.65 3.86 2.73
C THR A 23 5.34 3.92 1.98
N LEU A 24 5.18 3.08 0.96
CA LEU A 24 3.94 2.98 0.21
C LEU A 24 2.93 2.13 0.97
N ASP A 25 1.82 2.73 1.36
CA ASP A 25 0.60 2.03 1.71
C ASP A 25 -0.50 2.55 0.77
N VAL A 26 -0.91 1.71 -0.18
CA VAL A 26 -1.90 2.08 -1.21
C VAL A 26 -3.28 2.31 -0.59
N SER A 27 -3.56 1.76 0.58
CA SER A 27 -4.83 1.89 1.28
C SER A 27 -5.16 3.35 1.57
N HIS A 28 -4.16 4.17 1.90
CA HIS A 28 -4.33 5.60 2.11
C HIS A 28 -4.64 6.37 0.82
N TYR A 29 -4.28 5.84 -0.34
CA TYR A 29 -4.65 6.38 -1.65
C TYR A 29 -5.92 5.76 -2.25
N LEU A 30 -6.54 4.77 -1.60
CA LEU A 30 -7.80 4.17 -2.04
C LEU A 30 -9.00 4.59 -1.18
N CYS A 31 -8.79 4.69 0.14
CA CYS A 31 -9.82 5.07 1.11
C CYS A 31 -9.63 6.51 1.63
N GLY A 32 -8.60 7.22 1.15
CA GLY A 32 -8.27 8.57 1.59
C GLY A 32 -9.00 9.67 0.82
N LYS A 33 -8.83 10.91 1.32
CA LYS A 33 -9.38 12.13 0.72
C LYS A 33 -9.00 12.33 -0.76
N TYR A 34 -7.87 11.78 -1.18
CA TYR A 34 -7.33 11.92 -2.54
C TYR A 34 -7.49 10.65 -3.38
N ALA A 35 -8.44 9.76 -3.04
CA ALA A 35 -8.61 8.48 -3.71
C ALA A 35 -8.89 8.55 -5.22
N SER A 36 -9.44 9.67 -5.69
CA SER A 36 -9.66 9.92 -7.12
C SER A 36 -8.39 10.26 -7.89
N ARG A 37 -7.26 10.51 -7.20
CA ARG A 37 -5.98 10.81 -7.84
C ARG A 37 -5.17 9.54 -8.04
N GLY A 38 -4.54 9.44 -9.20
CA GLY A 38 -3.56 8.40 -9.46
C GLY A 38 -2.35 8.54 -8.53
N HIS A 39 -1.93 7.43 -7.92
CA HIS A 39 -0.76 7.39 -7.05
C HIS A 39 0.49 6.86 -7.77
N ASP A 40 0.43 6.57 -9.08
CA ASP A 40 1.54 5.99 -9.84
C ASP A 40 2.83 6.85 -9.79
N VAL A 41 2.69 8.16 -9.55
CA VAL A 41 3.81 9.11 -9.43
C VAL A 41 4.74 8.83 -8.25
N VAL A 42 4.28 8.09 -7.23
CA VAL A 42 5.05 7.86 -6.00
C VAL A 42 6.03 6.69 -6.14
N TYR A 43 5.78 5.73 -7.04
CA TYR A 43 6.55 4.49 -7.14
C TYR A 43 8.07 4.67 -7.31
N PRO A 44 8.58 5.66 -8.06
CA PRO A 44 10.03 5.91 -8.14
C PRO A 44 10.69 6.22 -6.79
N TYR A 45 9.92 6.65 -5.80
CA TYR A 45 10.41 7.09 -4.49
C TYR A 45 10.13 6.08 -3.37
N VAL A 46 9.59 4.90 -3.70
CA VAL A 46 9.17 3.90 -2.70
C VAL A 46 10.35 3.09 -2.18
N TYR A 47 10.54 3.12 -0.85
CA TYR A 47 11.62 2.40 -0.15
C TYR A 47 11.09 1.25 0.71
N HIS A 48 9.82 1.29 1.09
CA HIS A 48 9.16 0.24 1.84
C HIS A 48 7.70 0.13 1.42
N VAL A 49 7.08 -1.02 1.61
CA VAL A 49 5.67 -1.24 1.24
C VAL A 49 4.95 -1.87 2.41
N HIS A 50 3.80 -1.31 2.76
CA HIS A 50 2.83 -1.92 3.67
C HIS A 50 1.66 -2.44 2.86
N LEU A 51 1.32 -3.71 3.08
CA LEU A 51 0.26 -4.41 2.38
C LEU A 51 -0.85 -4.73 3.36
N ARG A 52 -2.07 -4.40 2.97
CA ARG A 52 -3.34 -4.78 3.57
C ARG A 52 -4.39 -4.76 2.46
N ASP A 53 -5.57 -5.30 2.73
CA ASP A 53 -6.69 -5.15 1.81
C ASP A 53 -7.64 -4.05 2.26
N THR A 54 -8.20 -3.33 1.30
CA THR A 54 -8.87 -2.04 1.53
C THR A 54 -10.01 -1.86 0.54
N SER A 55 -11.13 -1.31 0.99
CA SER A 55 -12.21 -0.86 0.13
C SER A 55 -12.22 0.67 0.03
N PRO A 56 -12.98 1.28 -0.90
CA PRO A 56 -13.08 2.74 -1.02
C PRO A 56 -13.61 3.44 0.26
N THR A 57 -14.25 2.70 1.15
CA THR A 57 -14.88 3.23 2.37
C THR A 57 -14.25 2.73 3.67
N GLN A 58 -13.41 1.69 3.61
CA GLN A 58 -12.78 1.11 4.79
C GLN A 58 -11.30 0.87 4.55
N LEU A 59 -10.46 1.50 5.38
CA LEU A 59 -9.00 1.40 5.30
C LEU A 59 -8.50 -0.06 5.38
N GLN A 60 -9.20 -0.91 6.13
CA GLN A 60 -8.87 -2.32 6.25
C GLN A 60 -10.14 -3.16 6.17
N VAL A 61 -10.10 -4.19 5.33
CA VAL A 61 -11.12 -5.23 5.20
C VAL A 61 -10.45 -6.61 5.20
N PRO A 62 -11.20 -7.72 5.37
CA PRO A 62 -10.63 -9.05 5.20
C PRO A 62 -9.93 -9.21 3.85
N ILE A 63 -8.81 -9.92 3.83
CA ILE A 63 -8.03 -10.17 2.62
C ILE A 63 -8.88 -10.91 1.58
N GLY A 64 -8.94 -10.34 0.38
CA GLY A 64 -9.74 -10.80 -0.76
C GLY A 64 -11.10 -10.14 -0.89
N LEU A 65 -11.50 -9.26 0.04
CA LEU A 65 -12.75 -8.50 -0.02
C LEU A 65 -12.55 -7.01 -0.32
N GLY A 66 -11.30 -6.55 -0.46
CA GLY A 66 -11.01 -5.19 -0.88
C GLY A 66 -10.79 -5.05 -2.39
N GLU A 67 -10.35 -3.87 -2.77
CA GLU A 67 -10.14 -3.41 -4.15
C GLU A 67 -8.66 -3.11 -4.42
N VAL A 68 -7.76 -3.58 -3.56
CA VAL A 68 -6.31 -3.40 -3.76
C VAL A 68 -5.86 -4.26 -4.94
N ASP A 69 -5.39 -3.62 -6.00
CA ASP A 69 -4.81 -4.30 -7.18
C ASP A 69 -3.34 -4.67 -6.94
N TYR A 70 -3.13 -5.79 -6.24
CA TYR A 70 -1.80 -6.31 -5.93
C TYR A 70 -0.95 -6.60 -7.17
N ALA A 71 -1.56 -7.06 -8.26
CA ALA A 71 -0.84 -7.36 -9.49
C ALA A 71 -0.26 -6.08 -10.11
N ARG A 72 -1.05 -5.00 -10.14
CA ARG A 72 -0.58 -3.68 -10.57
C ARG A 72 0.51 -3.13 -9.66
N ILE A 73 0.34 -3.24 -8.33
CA ILE A 73 1.35 -2.79 -7.36
C ILE A 73 2.68 -3.49 -7.62
N ILE A 74 2.68 -4.82 -7.72
CA ILE A 74 3.88 -5.61 -7.98
C ILE A 74 4.50 -5.25 -9.35
N SER A 75 3.68 -5.06 -10.38
CA SER A 75 4.14 -4.64 -11.71
C SER A 75 4.87 -3.28 -11.67
N GLN A 76 4.29 -2.29 -10.98
CA GLN A 76 4.91 -0.97 -10.82
C GLN A 76 6.18 -1.03 -9.98
N LEU A 77 6.18 -1.78 -8.87
CA LEU A 77 7.38 -1.98 -8.05
C LEU A 77 8.51 -2.64 -8.87
N LYS A 78 8.21 -3.69 -9.66
CA LYS A 78 9.16 -4.33 -10.58
C LYS A 78 9.67 -3.33 -11.63
N ARG A 79 8.80 -2.50 -12.22
CA ARG A 79 9.16 -1.47 -13.21
C ARG A 79 10.20 -0.47 -12.69
N PHE A 80 10.12 -0.11 -11.41
CA PHE A 80 11.06 0.83 -10.78
C PHE A 80 12.18 0.13 -10.00
N ASN A 81 12.46 -1.16 -10.33
CA ASN A 81 13.53 -1.96 -9.73
C ASN A 81 13.49 -1.99 -8.20
N PHE A 82 12.29 -2.04 -7.62
CA PHE A 82 12.12 -2.21 -6.18
C PHE A 82 12.64 -3.58 -5.75
N GLY A 83 13.80 -3.60 -5.09
CA GLY A 83 14.45 -4.81 -4.57
C GLY A 83 14.46 -4.88 -3.03
N ARG A 84 13.49 -4.23 -2.37
CA ARG A 84 13.43 -4.09 -0.91
C ARG A 84 12.29 -4.95 -0.33
N VAL A 85 12.08 -4.84 0.98
CA VAL A 85 11.12 -5.64 1.73
C VAL A 85 9.70 -5.08 1.60
N MET A 86 8.72 -5.99 1.52
CA MET A 86 7.30 -5.68 1.69
C MET A 86 6.84 -6.25 3.04
N SER A 87 6.03 -5.48 3.75
CA SER A 87 5.50 -5.84 5.06
C SER A 87 3.98 -5.94 4.99
N ILE A 88 3.39 -6.86 5.74
CA ILE A 88 1.94 -6.93 5.93
C ILE A 88 1.59 -6.07 7.14
N GLU A 89 0.65 -5.13 6.98
CA GLU A 89 0.20 -4.26 8.06
C GLU A 89 -1.29 -4.50 8.36
N LEU A 90 -1.57 -5.21 9.45
CA LEU A 90 -2.93 -5.41 9.94
C LEU A 90 -3.11 -4.60 11.23
N LEU A 91 -4.04 -3.66 11.23
CA LEU A 91 -4.41 -2.85 12.38
C LEU A 91 -5.31 -3.67 13.32
N PRO A 92 -4.88 -3.95 14.57
CA PRO A 92 -5.66 -4.71 15.54
C PRO A 92 -7.05 -4.13 15.78
N GLU A 93 -7.19 -2.81 15.79
CA GLU A 93 -8.43 -2.11 16.07
C GLU A 93 -9.46 -2.29 14.94
N LEU A 94 -9.01 -2.63 13.74
CA LEU A 94 -9.85 -2.85 12.55
C LEU A 94 -10.01 -4.34 12.19
N LEU A 95 -9.39 -5.24 12.95
CA LEU A 95 -9.54 -6.69 12.75
C LEU A 95 -10.87 -7.20 13.31
N GLY A 96 -11.39 -6.60 14.39
CA GLY A 96 -12.57 -7.11 15.08
C GLY A 96 -12.37 -8.56 15.53
N ASP A 97 -13.31 -9.43 15.15
CA ASP A 97 -13.27 -10.87 15.46
C ASP A 97 -12.52 -11.73 14.42
N LEU A 98 -11.87 -11.11 13.42
CA LEU A 98 -11.15 -11.85 12.39
C LEU A 98 -9.92 -12.56 12.96
N ASP A 99 -9.70 -13.80 12.53
CA ASP A 99 -8.48 -14.56 12.85
C ASP A 99 -7.29 -13.99 12.08
N ARG A 100 -6.41 -13.27 12.79
CA ARG A 100 -5.17 -12.70 12.23
C ARG A 100 -4.31 -13.77 11.52
N GLY A 101 -4.24 -14.98 12.04
CA GLY A 101 -3.48 -16.07 11.44
C GLY A 101 -4.06 -16.52 10.10
N LEU A 102 -5.39 -16.54 9.99
CA LEU A 102 -6.07 -16.82 8.72
C LEU A 102 -5.81 -15.71 7.69
N GLU A 103 -5.91 -14.45 8.08
CA GLU A 103 -5.68 -13.31 7.18
C GLU A 103 -4.22 -13.29 6.68
N LEU A 104 -3.24 -13.56 7.55
CA LEU A 104 -1.84 -13.69 7.16
C LEU A 104 -1.59 -14.85 6.18
N ARG A 105 -2.33 -15.97 6.31
CA ARG A 105 -2.23 -17.08 5.35
C ARG A 105 -2.79 -16.68 3.98
N LYS A 106 -3.94 -16.00 3.94
CA LYS A 106 -4.55 -15.53 2.69
C LYS A 106 -3.63 -14.61 1.91
N ILE A 107 -3.09 -13.58 2.57
CA ILE A 107 -2.19 -12.63 1.89
C ILE A 107 -0.88 -13.30 1.47
N ARG A 108 -0.34 -14.23 2.27
CA ARG A 108 0.84 -15.01 1.86
C ARG A 108 0.56 -15.79 0.58
N MET A 109 -0.55 -16.53 0.52
CA MET A 109 -0.92 -17.30 -0.68
C MET A 109 -1.11 -16.38 -1.89
N LEU A 110 -1.73 -15.20 -1.70
CA LEU A 110 -1.89 -14.21 -2.76
C LEU A 110 -0.54 -13.65 -3.25
N MET A 111 0.41 -13.38 -2.36
CA MET A 111 1.73 -12.90 -2.76
C MET A 111 2.54 -13.99 -3.47
N GLU A 112 2.43 -15.25 -3.03
CA GLU A 112 3.11 -16.40 -3.66
C GLU A 112 2.63 -16.65 -5.11
N THR A 113 1.41 -16.25 -5.48
CA THR A 113 0.94 -16.38 -6.88
C THR A 113 1.36 -15.23 -7.80
N LEU A 114 1.74 -14.07 -7.24
CA LEU A 114 2.02 -12.86 -8.01
C LEU A 114 3.51 -12.54 -8.18
N LEU A 115 4.36 -13.10 -7.31
CA LEU A 115 5.81 -12.86 -7.31
C LEU A 115 6.55 -13.77 -8.28
#